data_AF-A0A561XI89-F1
#
_entry.id   AF-A0A561XI89-F1
#
_cell.length_a   1.000
_cell.length_b   1.000
_cell.length_c   1.000
_cell.angle_alpha   90.00
_cell.angle_beta   90.00
_cell.angle_gamma   90.00
#
_symmetry.space_group_name_H-M   'P 1'
#
loop_
_entity.id
_entity.type
_entity.pdbx_description
1 polymer ?
#
loop_
_entity_poly.entity_id
_entity_poly.type
_entity_poly.pdbx_seq_one_letter_code
_entity_poly.pdbx_strand_id
1 'polypeptide(L)'
;MYQDRLPLVPPDILQAHMVHEPGDTRFKAAARLLQALWRAERGIPMGTHAPANGEPRKLGSRIEASYAKQGANFLSPAIAKLAFRESVYREIGAVIEQERLWTNMLSSQPLCFNLFGDLTLNPDKGNKFFQQLFPDYVAEVEEIYFEHSPGRGDASFTADNTAFDVFVTCRTLEGKQGFIAIEVKYSEAMAEPLATLRPRYDELSRAVGIYREPESQSLRGNPLQQLWREHMLSRAMVVNGLYESGRFVLIYPKQNHHCDSAAKLYQRECISPDPAVSGFQAVTLEACLTAYEAIGDEETAQALRSRYLNFRKIEEAIFG
;
A
#
# COMPACT_ATOMS: atom_id res chain seq x y z
N MET A 1 -17.20 21.38 -14.09
CA MET A 1 -18.21 20.91 -13.12
C MET A 1 -17.64 19.65 -12.46
N TYR A 2 -17.28 19.70 -11.18
CA TYR A 2 -16.82 18.65 -10.23
C TYR A 2 -16.17 17.30 -10.68
N GLN A 3 -15.68 17.12 -11.91
CA GLN A 3 -15.31 15.81 -12.49
C GLN A 3 -14.25 14.99 -11.72
N ASP A 4 -13.40 15.63 -10.91
CA ASP A 4 -12.33 14.91 -10.18
C ASP A 4 -12.63 14.69 -8.69
N ARG A 5 -13.79 15.12 -8.18
CA ARG A 5 -14.10 15.09 -6.74
C ARG A 5 -15.08 13.97 -6.41
N LEU A 6 -14.65 13.05 -5.55
CA LEU A 6 -15.56 12.03 -4.98
C LEU A 6 -16.76 12.67 -4.27
N PRO A 7 -17.96 12.07 -4.35
CA PRO A 7 -19.13 12.58 -3.66
C PRO A 7 -18.97 12.48 -2.13
N LEU A 8 -19.66 13.36 -1.41
CA LEU A 8 -20.02 13.07 -0.03
C LEU A 8 -21.21 12.11 -0.09
N VAL A 9 -20.96 10.83 0.17
CA VAL A 9 -22.00 9.80 0.09
C VAL A 9 -23.06 10.08 1.17
N PRO A 10 -24.35 10.17 0.82
CA PRO A 10 -25.42 10.36 1.79
C PRO A 10 -25.44 9.26 2.87
N PRO A 11 -25.69 9.60 4.15
CA PRO A 11 -25.67 8.62 5.25
C PRO A 11 -26.66 7.47 5.10
N ASP A 12 -27.84 7.71 4.53
CA ASP A 12 -28.86 6.70 4.25
C ASP A 12 -28.38 5.64 3.24
N ILE A 13 -27.67 6.05 2.19
CA ILE A 13 -27.01 5.12 1.25
C ILE A 13 -25.94 4.30 1.97
N LEU A 14 -25.07 4.94 2.77
CA LEU A 14 -24.05 4.23 3.55
C LEU A 14 -24.67 3.24 4.55
N GLN A 15 -25.80 3.59 5.17
CA GLN A 15 -26.54 2.72 6.10
C GLN A 15 -27.18 1.54 5.38
N ALA A 16 -27.79 1.75 4.22
CA ALA A 16 -28.40 0.70 3.40
C ALA A 16 -27.39 -0.42 3.04
N HIS A 17 -26.12 -0.06 2.86
CA HIS A 17 -25.03 -1.00 2.58
C HIS A 17 -24.24 -1.45 3.82
N MET A 18 -24.68 -1.07 5.04
CA MET A 18 -24.02 -1.35 6.31
C MET A 18 -22.55 -0.90 6.35
N VAL A 19 -22.24 0.29 5.83
CA VAL A 19 -20.88 0.86 5.74
C VAL A 19 -20.78 2.28 6.30
N HIS A 20 -21.79 2.77 7.02
CA HIS A 20 -21.73 4.10 7.63
C HIS A 20 -20.78 4.12 8.84
N GLU A 21 -19.61 4.74 8.66
CA GLU A 21 -18.63 5.02 9.71
C GLU A 21 -18.44 6.54 9.83
N PRO A 22 -18.91 7.19 10.91
CA PRO A 22 -18.86 8.65 11.04
C PRO A 22 -17.45 9.26 10.97
N GLY A 23 -16.42 8.48 11.32
CA GLY A 23 -15.02 8.92 11.30
C GLY A 23 -14.29 8.70 9.96
N ASP A 24 -14.96 8.17 8.94
CA ASP A 24 -14.33 7.97 7.64
C ASP A 24 -14.12 9.32 6.92
N THR A 25 -12.96 9.47 6.27
CA THR A 25 -12.74 10.56 5.32
C THR A 25 -13.64 10.39 4.11
N ARG A 26 -13.78 11.45 3.28
CA ARG A 26 -14.53 11.37 2.02
C ARG A 26 -14.08 10.20 1.15
N PHE A 27 -12.76 10.01 0.98
CA PHE A 27 -12.22 8.91 0.20
C PHE A 27 -12.54 7.55 0.86
N LYS A 28 -12.34 7.43 2.17
CA LYS A 28 -12.53 6.17 2.89
C LYS A 28 -14.00 5.72 2.88
N ALA A 29 -14.95 6.64 3.07
CA ALA A 29 -16.37 6.34 2.99
C ALA A 29 -16.76 5.83 1.59
N ALA A 30 -16.25 6.49 0.54
CA ALA A 30 -16.44 6.07 -0.84
C ALA A 30 -15.83 4.69 -1.11
N ALA A 31 -14.54 4.50 -0.78
CA ALA A 31 -13.84 3.23 -0.93
C ALA A 31 -14.54 2.09 -0.18
N ARG A 32 -15.05 2.35 1.04
CA ARG A 32 -15.79 1.37 1.84
C ARG A 32 -17.10 0.94 1.16
N LEU A 33 -17.86 1.89 0.62
CA LEU A 33 -19.06 1.59 -0.15
C LEU A 33 -18.71 0.79 -1.41
N LEU A 34 -17.65 1.18 -2.13
CA LEU A 34 -17.18 0.43 -3.30
C LEU A 34 -16.86 -1.04 -2.96
N GLN A 35 -16.17 -1.30 -1.84
CA GLN A 35 -15.92 -2.68 -1.40
C GLN A 35 -17.22 -3.45 -1.09
N ALA A 36 -18.24 -2.79 -0.51
CA ALA A 36 -19.52 -3.41 -0.23
C ALA A 36 -20.31 -3.76 -1.50
N LEU A 37 -20.29 -2.88 -2.51
CA LEU A 37 -20.91 -3.13 -3.82
C LEU A 37 -20.18 -4.27 -4.55
N TRP A 38 -18.84 -4.21 -4.60
CA TRP A 38 -18.02 -5.25 -5.23
C TRP A 38 -18.29 -6.65 -4.66
N ARG A 39 -18.43 -6.74 -3.33
CA ARG A 39 -18.81 -7.97 -2.61
C ARG A 39 -20.22 -8.43 -2.99
N ALA A 40 -21.19 -7.52 -2.95
CA ALA A 40 -22.60 -7.83 -3.20
C ALA A 40 -22.82 -8.38 -4.62
N GLU A 41 -22.20 -7.76 -5.63
CA GLU A 41 -22.23 -8.23 -7.03
C GLU A 41 -21.74 -9.66 -7.23
N ARG A 42 -20.85 -10.12 -6.33
CA ARG A 42 -20.27 -11.46 -6.37
C ARG A 42 -21.01 -12.47 -5.49
N GLY A 43 -22.12 -12.06 -4.87
CA GLY A 43 -22.88 -12.92 -3.95
C GLY A 43 -22.12 -13.30 -2.69
N ILE A 44 -21.03 -12.60 -2.35
CA ILE A 44 -20.20 -12.92 -1.18
C ILE A 44 -20.93 -12.41 0.08
N PRO A 45 -21.20 -13.22 1.12
CA PRO A 45 -21.91 -12.76 2.32
C PRO A 45 -21.11 -11.73 3.15
N MET A 46 -21.84 -10.84 3.84
CA MET A 46 -21.25 -9.83 4.73
C MET A 46 -20.58 -10.45 5.95
N GLY A 47 -19.36 -9.99 6.22
CA GLY A 47 -18.61 -10.30 7.42
C GLY A 47 -19.04 -9.50 8.64
N THR A 48 -18.37 -9.78 9.75
CA THR A 48 -18.57 -9.11 11.03
C THR A 48 -17.33 -8.28 11.36
N HIS A 49 -17.52 -7.06 11.84
CA HIS A 49 -16.48 -6.25 12.46
C HIS A 49 -16.66 -6.31 13.98
N ALA A 50 -15.63 -6.76 14.68
CA ALA A 50 -15.54 -6.71 16.14
C ALA A 50 -14.53 -5.63 16.53
N PRO A 51 -14.96 -4.43 16.94
CA PRO A 51 -14.04 -3.43 17.48
C PRO A 51 -13.50 -3.89 18.84
N ALA A 52 -12.32 -3.40 19.25
CA ALA A 52 -11.75 -3.71 20.56
C ALA A 52 -12.66 -3.29 21.73
N ASN A 53 -13.37 -2.18 21.56
CA ASN A 53 -14.37 -1.67 22.49
C ASN A 53 -15.70 -1.51 21.75
N GLY A 54 -16.59 -2.49 21.86
CA GLY A 54 -17.94 -2.43 21.30
C GLY A 54 -18.46 -3.80 20.84
N GLU A 55 -19.75 -3.83 20.52
CA GLU A 55 -20.41 -5.06 20.09
C GLU A 55 -20.06 -5.42 18.63
N PRO A 56 -19.84 -6.72 18.33
CA PRO A 56 -19.69 -7.17 16.95
C PRO A 56 -20.90 -6.80 16.11
N ARG A 57 -20.67 -6.27 14.91
CA ARG A 57 -21.74 -5.94 13.97
C ARG A 57 -21.39 -6.32 12.54
N LYS A 58 -22.41 -6.51 11.71
CA LYS A 58 -22.21 -6.65 10.26
C LYS A 58 -21.64 -5.36 9.68
N LEU A 59 -20.71 -5.52 8.75
CA LEU A 59 -20.07 -4.41 8.04
C LEU A 59 -19.94 -4.82 6.57
N GLY A 60 -20.55 -4.03 5.68
CA GLY A 60 -20.63 -4.36 4.25
C GLY A 60 -19.28 -4.49 3.56
N SER A 61 -18.25 -3.82 4.09
CA SER A 61 -16.87 -3.88 3.62
C SER A 61 -16.06 -5.04 4.22
N ARG A 62 -16.71 -6.00 4.89
CA ARG A 62 -16.09 -7.24 5.37
C ARG A 62 -16.70 -8.47 4.72
N ILE A 63 -15.91 -9.54 4.65
CA ILE A 63 -16.30 -10.84 4.12
C ILE A 63 -16.59 -11.81 5.27
N GLU A 64 -17.63 -12.63 5.10
CA GLU A 64 -17.96 -13.72 6.02
C GLU A 64 -16.81 -14.76 6.09
N ALA A 65 -16.56 -15.30 7.28
CA ALA A 65 -15.38 -16.12 7.58
C ALA A 65 -15.22 -17.35 6.68
N SER A 66 -16.30 -18.06 6.32
CA SER A 66 -16.23 -19.24 5.46
C SER A 66 -15.84 -18.90 4.01
N TYR A 67 -16.26 -17.74 3.50
CA TYR A 67 -15.85 -17.24 2.18
C TYR A 67 -14.44 -16.65 2.22
N ALA A 68 -14.09 -15.95 3.31
CA ALA A 68 -12.74 -15.46 3.54
C ALA A 68 -11.72 -16.61 3.53
N LYS A 69 -12.01 -17.74 4.20
CA LYS A 69 -11.16 -18.96 4.17
C LYS A 69 -10.97 -19.54 2.77
N GLN A 70 -11.90 -19.31 1.85
CA GLN A 70 -11.80 -19.73 0.44
C GLN A 70 -11.05 -18.72 -0.44
N GLY A 71 -10.54 -17.63 0.14
CA GLY A 71 -9.81 -16.60 -0.60
C GLY A 71 -10.69 -15.59 -1.32
N ALA A 72 -11.95 -15.42 -0.91
CA ALA A 72 -12.87 -14.46 -1.54
C ALA A 72 -12.41 -12.99 -1.46
N ASN A 73 -11.41 -12.68 -0.63
CA ASN A 73 -10.77 -11.35 -0.59
C ASN A 73 -9.70 -11.15 -1.67
N PHE A 74 -9.39 -12.15 -2.48
CA PHE A 74 -8.35 -12.09 -3.51
C PHE A 74 -8.95 -12.17 -4.91
N LEU A 75 -8.25 -11.60 -5.90
CA LEU A 75 -8.70 -11.58 -7.30
C LEU A 75 -8.64 -12.95 -7.96
N SER A 76 -7.79 -13.86 -7.46
CA SER A 76 -7.70 -15.23 -7.96
C SER A 76 -7.39 -16.22 -6.83
N PRO A 77 -7.75 -17.52 -7.00
CA PRO A 77 -7.35 -18.57 -6.07
C PRO A 77 -5.81 -18.71 -5.94
N ALA A 78 -5.07 -18.39 -7.00
CA ALA A 78 -3.61 -18.44 -7.00
C ALA A 78 -3.01 -17.37 -6.06
N ILE A 79 -3.53 -16.14 -6.11
CA ILE A 79 -3.15 -15.05 -5.20
C ILE A 79 -3.52 -15.41 -3.75
N ALA A 80 -4.70 -15.99 -3.51
CA ALA A 80 -5.09 -16.45 -2.17
C ALA A 80 -4.10 -17.50 -1.62
N LYS A 81 -3.70 -18.47 -2.46
CA LYS A 81 -2.72 -19.49 -2.08
C LYS A 81 -1.34 -18.89 -1.80
N LEU A 82 -0.90 -17.93 -2.61
CA LEU A 82 0.33 -17.17 -2.35
C LEU A 82 0.24 -16.43 -1.01
N ALA A 83 -0.81 -15.64 -0.80
CA ALA A 83 -0.99 -14.88 0.44
C ALA A 83 -0.99 -15.78 1.68
N PHE A 84 -1.60 -16.96 1.61
CA PHE A 84 -1.51 -17.96 2.68
C PHE A 84 -0.08 -18.42 2.90
N ARG A 85 0.65 -18.79 1.83
CA ARG A 85 2.06 -19.22 1.90
C ARG A 85 2.93 -18.13 2.53
N GLU A 86 2.88 -16.91 2.02
CA GLU A 86 3.64 -15.78 2.56
C GLU A 86 3.32 -15.54 4.02
N SER A 87 2.05 -15.68 4.43
CA SER A 87 1.68 -15.49 5.82
C SER A 87 2.21 -16.58 6.77
N VAL A 88 2.48 -17.78 6.27
CA VAL A 88 3.05 -18.91 7.03
C VAL A 88 4.57 -18.84 7.08
N TYR A 89 5.21 -18.48 5.97
CA TYR A 89 6.67 -18.41 5.83
C TYR A 89 7.25 -17.02 6.04
N ARG A 90 6.43 -16.07 6.50
CA ARG A 90 6.84 -14.70 6.82
C ARG A 90 8.03 -14.67 7.77
N GLU A 91 8.78 -13.57 7.69
CA GLU A 91 9.87 -13.28 8.61
C GLU A 91 9.39 -13.28 10.07
N ILE A 92 10.28 -13.63 10.99
CA ILE A 92 9.97 -13.52 12.41
C ILE A 92 9.73 -12.04 12.75
N GLY A 93 8.55 -11.74 13.30
CA GLY A 93 8.13 -10.37 13.62
C GLY A 93 7.36 -9.66 12.50
N ALA A 94 7.22 -10.28 11.32
CA ALA A 94 6.42 -9.75 10.23
C ALA A 94 4.92 -9.69 10.57
N VAL A 95 4.27 -8.57 10.26
CA VAL A 95 2.87 -8.30 10.60
C VAL A 95 1.93 -8.51 9.40
N ILE A 96 1.76 -9.78 9.03
CA ILE A 96 0.66 -10.22 8.17
C ILE A 96 -0.51 -10.63 9.06
N GLU A 97 -1.46 -9.71 9.27
CA GLU A 97 -2.55 -9.90 10.24
C GLU A 97 -3.70 -10.67 9.58
N GLN A 98 -3.90 -11.92 10.00
CA GLN A 98 -4.75 -12.88 9.30
C GLN A 98 -6.20 -12.39 9.17
N GLU A 99 -6.82 -11.91 10.24
CA GLU A 99 -8.22 -11.50 10.15
C GLU A 99 -8.37 -10.31 9.20
N ARG A 100 -7.51 -9.30 9.31
CA ARG A 100 -7.48 -8.17 8.37
C ARG A 100 -7.20 -8.59 6.93
N LEU A 101 -6.21 -9.45 6.69
CA LEU A 101 -5.86 -9.92 5.36
C LEU A 101 -7.02 -10.65 4.68
N TRP A 102 -7.71 -11.54 5.39
CA TRP A 102 -8.72 -12.43 4.80
C TRP A 102 -10.14 -11.83 4.81
N THR A 103 -10.46 -10.94 5.74
CA THR A 103 -11.85 -10.48 5.95
C THR A 103 -12.07 -9.00 5.67
N ASN A 104 -11.04 -8.15 5.75
CA ASN A 104 -11.18 -6.70 5.60
C ASN A 104 -10.85 -6.24 4.18
N MET A 105 -11.87 -6.05 3.34
CA MET A 105 -11.69 -5.64 1.94
C MET A 105 -11.16 -4.21 1.78
N LEU A 106 -11.30 -3.37 2.81
CA LEU A 106 -10.85 -1.97 2.82
C LEU A 106 -9.37 -1.81 3.21
N SER A 107 -8.72 -2.90 3.61
CA SER A 107 -7.32 -2.91 4.03
C SER A 107 -6.36 -2.81 2.83
N SER A 108 -5.23 -2.12 3.00
CA SER A 108 -4.12 -2.15 2.03
C SER A 108 -3.49 -3.55 1.90
N GLN A 109 -3.43 -4.36 2.96
CA GLN A 109 -2.80 -5.70 2.89
C GLN A 109 -3.33 -6.61 1.76
N PRO A 110 -4.64 -6.87 1.62
CA PRO A 110 -5.16 -7.61 0.46
C PRO A 110 -4.96 -6.86 -0.86
N LEU A 111 -4.95 -5.51 -0.87
CA LEU A 111 -4.58 -4.75 -2.07
C LEU A 111 -3.13 -5.06 -2.49
N CYS A 112 -2.17 -5.13 -1.57
CA CYS A 112 -0.78 -5.51 -1.88
C CYS A 112 -0.72 -6.86 -2.58
N PHE A 113 -1.34 -7.89 -2.00
CA PHE A 113 -1.37 -9.21 -2.62
C PHE A 113 -2.12 -9.24 -3.95
N ASN A 114 -3.23 -8.50 -4.08
CA ASN A 114 -3.96 -8.43 -5.35
C ASN A 114 -3.19 -7.67 -6.44
N LEU A 115 -2.37 -6.69 -6.05
CA LEU A 115 -1.59 -5.88 -6.98
C LEU A 115 -0.29 -6.53 -7.40
N PHE A 116 0.35 -7.33 -6.53
CA PHE A 116 1.69 -7.86 -6.79
C PHE A 116 1.75 -9.40 -6.82
N GLY A 117 0.74 -10.09 -6.28
CA GLY A 117 0.81 -11.55 -6.13
C GLY A 117 0.92 -12.28 -7.46
N ASP A 118 0.22 -11.83 -8.50
CA ASP A 118 0.34 -12.43 -9.82
C ASP A 118 1.69 -12.14 -10.49
N LEU A 119 2.31 -10.99 -10.19
CA LEU A 119 3.66 -10.64 -10.65
C LEU A 119 4.72 -11.54 -9.98
N THR A 120 4.54 -11.88 -8.70
CA THR A 120 5.38 -12.84 -7.99
C THR A 120 5.25 -14.26 -8.58
N LEU A 121 4.05 -14.66 -8.97
CA LEU A 121 3.80 -15.99 -9.55
C LEU A 121 4.26 -16.11 -11.01
N ASN A 122 4.40 -14.98 -11.71
CA ASN A 122 4.78 -14.92 -13.12
C ASN A 122 5.98 -13.95 -13.31
N PRO A 123 7.23 -14.41 -13.13
CA PRO A 123 8.41 -13.54 -13.13
C PRO A 123 8.57 -12.69 -14.39
N ASP A 124 8.29 -13.23 -15.58
CA ASP A 124 8.35 -12.46 -16.84
C ASP A 124 7.38 -11.28 -16.85
N LYS A 125 6.19 -11.48 -16.27
CA LYS A 125 5.17 -10.45 -16.12
C LYS A 125 5.60 -9.41 -15.09
N GLY A 126 6.12 -9.87 -13.94
CA GLY A 126 6.71 -8.99 -12.92
C GLY A 126 7.81 -8.12 -13.49
N ASN A 127 8.72 -8.70 -14.26
CA ASN A 127 9.82 -7.97 -14.88
C ASN A 127 9.31 -6.86 -15.81
N LYS A 128 8.41 -7.19 -16.74
CA LYS A 128 7.81 -6.20 -17.65
C LYS A 128 7.07 -5.10 -16.89
N PHE A 129 6.32 -5.46 -15.84
CA PHE A 129 5.57 -4.49 -15.03
C PHE A 129 6.50 -3.45 -14.38
N PHE A 130 7.58 -3.90 -13.72
CA PHE A 130 8.49 -3.00 -13.03
C PHE A 130 9.40 -2.22 -13.99
N GLN A 131 9.80 -2.80 -15.12
CA GLN A 131 10.45 -2.06 -16.21
C GLN A 131 9.54 -0.95 -16.76
N GLN A 132 8.23 -1.22 -16.90
CA GLN A 132 7.28 -0.21 -17.36
C GLN A 132 7.05 0.89 -16.32
N LEU A 133 7.00 0.54 -15.03
CA LEU A 133 6.72 1.48 -13.96
C LEU A 133 7.95 2.32 -13.55
N PHE A 134 9.15 1.76 -13.70
CA PHE A 134 10.44 2.39 -13.38
C PHE A 134 11.45 2.22 -14.53
N PRO A 135 11.15 2.75 -15.72
CA PRO A 135 11.93 2.52 -16.95
C PRO A 135 13.32 3.15 -16.93
N ASP A 136 13.58 4.02 -15.96
CA ASP A 136 14.85 4.70 -15.73
C ASP A 136 15.71 4.02 -14.65
N TYR A 137 15.25 2.89 -14.10
CA TYR A 137 15.93 2.23 -12.99
C TYR A 137 16.00 0.71 -13.10
N VAL A 138 14.89 0.02 -13.37
CA VAL A 138 14.82 -1.44 -13.33
C VAL A 138 15.22 -2.03 -14.69
N ALA A 139 16.28 -2.84 -14.71
CA ALA A 139 16.65 -3.67 -15.85
C ALA A 139 16.06 -5.08 -15.75
N GLU A 140 16.12 -5.69 -14.56
CA GLU A 140 15.62 -7.04 -14.31
C GLU A 140 15.13 -7.18 -12.89
N VAL A 141 13.91 -7.67 -12.68
CA VAL A 141 13.41 -8.07 -11.35
C VAL A 141 13.94 -9.45 -11.00
N GLU A 142 14.48 -9.59 -9.79
CA GLU A 142 15.03 -10.85 -9.28
C GLU A 142 14.00 -11.55 -8.37
N GLU A 143 13.55 -10.89 -7.30
CA GLU A 143 12.57 -11.45 -6.34
C GLU A 143 11.59 -10.39 -5.84
N ILE A 144 10.41 -10.83 -5.38
CA ILE A 144 9.36 -9.99 -4.77
C ILE A 144 8.96 -10.60 -3.43
N TYR A 145 9.12 -9.84 -2.35
CA TYR A 145 8.77 -10.22 -0.99
C TYR A 145 7.59 -9.38 -0.46
N PHE A 146 6.85 -9.93 0.49
CA PHE A 146 5.73 -9.27 1.16
C PHE A 146 6.01 -9.13 2.65
N GLU A 147 5.79 -7.93 3.21
CA GLU A 147 6.17 -7.59 4.59
C GLU A 147 7.65 -7.93 4.82
N HIS A 148 8.53 -7.03 4.39
CA HIS A 148 9.98 -7.24 4.47
C HIS A 148 10.64 -6.15 5.32
N SER A 149 11.50 -6.57 6.25
CA SER A 149 12.35 -5.66 7.02
C SER A 149 13.79 -6.21 7.09
N PRO A 150 14.78 -5.54 6.46
CA PRO A 150 16.17 -5.95 6.58
C PRO A 150 16.61 -5.78 8.03
N GLY A 151 16.99 -6.88 8.70
CA GLY A 151 17.49 -6.84 10.08
C GLY A 151 16.50 -6.18 11.06
N ARG A 152 15.25 -6.64 11.09
CA ARG A 152 14.22 -6.13 12.01
C ARG A 152 14.74 -6.00 13.44
N GLY A 153 14.62 -4.81 14.03
CA GLY A 153 15.12 -4.49 15.38
C GLY A 153 16.64 -4.32 15.50
N ASP A 154 17.41 -4.51 14.44
CA ASP A 154 18.87 -4.36 14.42
C ASP A 154 19.27 -2.88 14.39
N ALA A 155 20.30 -2.55 15.18
CA ALA A 155 20.81 -1.18 15.33
C ALA A 155 21.60 -0.68 14.11
N SER A 156 22.03 -1.56 13.20
CA SER A 156 22.57 -1.17 11.90
C SER A 156 21.51 -0.47 11.03
N PHE A 157 20.22 -0.76 11.23
CA PHE A 157 19.09 -0.13 10.54
C PHE A 157 18.34 0.86 11.45
N THR A 158 17.01 0.84 11.45
CA THR A 158 16.15 1.74 12.25
C THR A 158 16.03 1.34 13.72
N ALA A 159 16.52 0.17 14.12
CA ALA A 159 16.35 -0.40 15.47
C ALA A 159 14.88 -0.49 15.91
N ASP A 160 13.95 -0.69 14.96
CA ASP A 160 12.52 -0.85 15.21
C ASP A 160 11.91 -1.92 14.28
N ASN A 161 10.58 -2.02 14.26
CA ASN A 161 9.84 -2.99 13.46
C ASN A 161 9.33 -2.40 12.14
N THR A 162 9.92 -1.31 11.65
CA THR A 162 9.56 -0.75 10.33
C THR A 162 9.82 -1.78 9.25
N ALA A 163 8.88 -1.93 8.31
CA ALA A 163 8.92 -2.88 7.22
C ALA A 163 8.29 -2.24 5.98
N PHE A 164 8.53 -2.83 4.81
CA PHE A 164 7.87 -2.47 3.56
C PHE A 164 6.75 -3.47 3.28
N ASP A 165 5.60 -2.98 2.81
CA ASP A 165 4.49 -3.83 2.37
C ASP A 165 4.93 -4.81 1.27
N VAL A 166 5.71 -4.32 0.30
CA VAL A 166 6.32 -5.12 -0.77
C VAL A 166 7.76 -4.68 -0.98
N PHE A 167 8.66 -5.63 -1.19
CA PHE A 167 10.06 -5.38 -1.47
C PHE A 167 10.51 -6.15 -2.71
N VAL A 168 11.10 -5.45 -3.67
CA VAL A 168 11.49 -6.00 -4.96
C VAL A 168 12.99 -5.87 -5.11
N THR A 169 13.71 -6.98 -5.26
CA THR A 169 15.12 -6.95 -5.64
C THR A 169 15.24 -6.89 -7.16
N CYS A 170 16.23 -6.15 -7.65
CA CYS A 170 16.41 -5.98 -9.07
C CYS A 170 17.87 -5.70 -9.46
N ARG A 171 18.21 -6.00 -10.71
CA ARG A 171 19.33 -5.36 -11.40
C ARG A 171 18.90 -4.02 -11.95
N THR A 172 19.73 -3.00 -11.72
CA THR A 172 19.48 -1.68 -12.31
C THR A 172 19.96 -1.61 -13.75
N LEU A 173 19.57 -0.57 -14.49
CA LEU A 173 20.10 -0.27 -15.83
C LEU A 173 21.63 -0.10 -15.87
N GLU A 174 22.24 0.21 -14.73
CA GLU A 174 23.70 0.33 -14.57
C GLU A 174 24.37 -1.01 -14.20
N GLY A 175 23.61 -2.10 -14.10
CA GLY A 175 24.09 -3.43 -13.70
C GLY A 175 24.26 -3.63 -12.18
N LYS A 176 23.86 -2.65 -11.38
CA LYS A 176 24.00 -2.67 -9.91
C LYS A 176 22.94 -3.55 -9.26
N GLN A 177 23.24 -4.07 -8.06
CA GLN A 177 22.24 -4.68 -7.18
C GLN A 177 21.39 -3.57 -6.55
N GLY A 178 20.10 -3.56 -6.88
CA GLY A 178 19.16 -2.53 -6.45
C GLY A 178 17.88 -3.10 -5.87
N PHE A 179 16.99 -2.21 -5.44
CA PHE A 179 15.67 -2.58 -4.96
C PHE A 179 14.61 -1.51 -5.18
N ILE A 180 13.34 -1.92 -5.17
CA ILE A 180 12.17 -1.06 -5.00
C ILE A 180 11.46 -1.48 -3.70
N ALA A 181 11.45 -0.60 -2.71
CA ALA A 181 10.79 -0.79 -1.42
C ALA A 181 9.45 -0.03 -1.44
N ILE A 182 8.33 -0.72 -1.24
CA ILE A 182 7.00 -0.19 -1.52
C ILE A 182 6.17 -0.16 -0.24
N GLU A 183 5.57 0.99 0.05
CA GLU A 183 4.46 1.15 0.99
C GLU A 183 3.17 1.40 0.22
N VAL A 184 2.11 0.65 0.53
CA VAL A 184 0.82 0.79 -0.14
C VAL A 184 -0.20 1.36 0.83
N LYS A 185 -0.74 2.53 0.47
CA LYS A 185 -1.92 3.09 1.12
C LYS A 185 -3.13 2.92 0.22
N TYR A 186 -4.23 2.46 0.78
CA TYR A 186 -5.53 2.48 0.11
C TYR A 186 -6.43 3.55 0.70
N SER A 187 -6.96 3.31 1.89
CA SER A 187 -8.02 4.11 2.51
C SER A 187 -7.56 4.91 3.74
N GLU A 188 -6.27 4.82 4.05
CA GLU A 188 -5.61 5.48 5.17
C GLU A 188 -5.62 7.00 4.99
N ALA A 189 -5.64 7.71 6.12
CA ALA A 189 -5.63 9.18 6.18
C ALA A 189 -4.24 9.77 6.53
N MET A 190 -3.19 8.94 6.56
CA MET A 190 -1.84 9.31 7.01
C MET A 190 -1.85 9.88 8.44
N ALA A 191 -2.58 9.19 9.33
CA ALA A 191 -2.83 9.60 10.70
C ALA A 191 -2.65 8.42 11.66
N GLU A 192 -1.66 7.57 11.37
CA GLU A 192 -1.28 6.43 12.19
C GLU A 192 -0.85 6.88 13.61
N PRO A 193 -0.93 5.99 14.62
CA PRO A 193 -0.42 6.30 15.95
C PRO A 193 1.02 6.78 15.88
N LEU A 194 1.34 7.81 16.68
CA LEU A 194 2.70 8.34 16.76
C LEU A 194 3.66 7.26 17.26
N ALA A 195 4.74 7.05 16.54
CA ALA A 195 5.83 6.18 16.96
C ALA A 195 6.50 6.79 18.21
N THR A 196 6.91 5.92 19.14
CA THR A 196 7.83 6.33 20.20
C THR A 196 9.17 6.68 19.58
N LEU A 197 9.58 7.94 19.68
CA LEU A 197 10.86 8.41 19.14
C LEU A 197 12.02 7.71 19.86
N ARG A 198 13.04 7.35 19.07
CA ARG A 198 14.25 6.67 19.53
C ARG A 198 15.47 7.50 19.13
N PRO A 199 16.55 7.54 19.94
CA PRO A 199 17.78 8.24 19.58
C PRO A 199 18.33 7.83 18.21
N ARG A 200 18.14 6.55 17.84
CA ARG A 200 18.54 6.02 16.54
C ARG A 200 17.92 6.76 15.35
N TYR A 201 16.72 7.31 15.49
CA TYR A 201 16.07 8.01 14.39
C TYR A 201 16.77 9.34 14.07
N ASP A 202 17.21 10.08 15.10
CA ASP A 202 17.92 11.36 14.89
C ASP A 202 19.33 11.13 14.31
N GLU A 203 20.01 10.06 14.75
CA GLU A 203 21.26 9.62 14.14
C GLU A 203 21.09 9.26 12.68
N LEU A 204 20.09 8.41 12.38
CA LEU A 204 19.89 7.88 11.04
C LEU A 204 19.41 8.98 10.09
N SER A 205 18.49 9.85 10.51
CA SER A 205 17.98 10.97 9.71
C SER A 205 19.11 11.87 9.21
N ARG A 206 20.13 12.13 10.05
CA ARG A 206 21.34 12.86 9.65
C ARG A 206 22.23 12.01 8.73
N ALA A 207 22.49 10.76 9.09
CA ALA A 207 23.43 9.90 8.37
C ALA A 207 22.99 9.58 6.94
N VAL A 208 21.69 9.46 6.68
CA VAL A 208 21.17 9.10 5.36
C VAL A 208 21.27 10.23 4.32
N GLY A 209 21.46 11.48 4.76
CA GLY A 209 21.79 12.61 3.88
C GLY A 209 20.72 13.02 2.85
N ILE A 210 19.47 12.56 3.00
CA ILE A 210 18.38 12.77 2.02
C ILE A 210 17.37 13.85 2.40
N TYR A 211 17.49 14.46 3.59
CA TYR A 211 16.58 15.50 4.07
C TYR A 211 17.22 16.89 4.06
N ARG A 212 16.44 17.93 3.73
CA ARG A 212 16.87 19.34 3.81
C ARG A 212 17.18 19.74 5.25
N GLU A 213 16.29 19.34 6.15
CA GLU A 213 16.39 19.58 7.59
C GLU A 213 16.15 18.24 8.32
N PRO A 214 17.20 17.42 8.53
CA PRO A 214 17.07 16.10 9.16
C PRO A 214 16.38 16.10 10.54
N GLU A 215 16.44 17.24 11.24
CA GLU A 215 15.86 17.45 12.57
C GLU A 215 14.45 18.07 12.53
N SER A 216 13.85 18.21 11.34
CA SER A 216 12.52 18.79 11.20
C SER A 216 11.48 18.03 12.03
N GLN A 217 10.65 18.76 12.77
CA GLN A 217 9.56 18.18 13.55
C GLN A 217 8.42 17.65 12.67
N SER A 218 8.30 18.13 11.43
CA SER A 218 7.29 17.61 10.48
C SER A 218 7.53 16.13 10.19
N LEU A 219 8.80 15.69 10.09
CA LEU A 219 9.20 14.30 9.86
C LEU A 219 8.83 13.36 11.01
N ARG A 220 8.65 13.88 12.22
CA ARG A 220 8.40 13.10 13.45
C ARG A 220 6.91 12.98 13.80
N GLY A 221 6.05 13.61 13.00
CA GLY A 221 4.61 13.62 13.22
C GLY A 221 3.83 13.17 12.00
N ASN A 222 2.52 13.04 12.17
CA ASN A 222 1.62 12.83 11.04
C ASN A 222 1.58 14.09 10.16
N PRO A 223 1.56 13.96 8.83
CA PRO A 223 1.35 12.72 8.07
C PRO A 223 2.64 12.01 7.58
N LEU A 224 3.82 12.35 8.12
CA LEU A 224 5.11 12.00 7.51
C LEU A 224 5.89 10.91 8.25
N GLN A 225 5.62 10.69 9.54
CA GLN A 225 6.45 9.84 10.40
C GLN A 225 6.64 8.39 9.92
N GLN A 226 5.64 7.77 9.29
CA GLN A 226 5.80 6.43 8.74
C GLN A 226 6.74 6.46 7.52
N LEU A 227 6.46 7.34 6.55
CA LEU A 227 7.28 7.50 5.34
C LEU A 227 8.73 7.85 5.68
N TRP A 228 8.94 8.68 6.69
CA TRP A 228 10.25 9.04 7.21
C TRP A 228 11.04 7.81 7.69
N ARG A 229 10.43 6.96 8.53
CA ARG A 229 11.07 5.75 9.04
C ARG A 229 11.35 4.73 7.94
N GLU A 230 10.41 4.53 7.03
CA GLU A 230 10.56 3.60 5.90
C GLU A 230 11.65 4.07 4.93
N HIS A 231 11.70 5.36 4.63
CA HIS A 231 12.74 5.89 3.75
C HIS A 231 14.12 5.82 4.41
N MET A 232 14.22 6.08 5.72
CA MET A 232 15.46 5.89 6.47
C MET A 232 15.91 4.41 6.47
N LEU A 233 14.98 3.46 6.67
CA LEU A 233 15.26 2.03 6.55
C LEU A 233 15.82 1.70 5.16
N SER A 234 15.18 2.25 4.13
CA SER A 234 15.59 2.09 2.74
C SER A 234 17.03 2.59 2.51
N ARG A 235 17.37 3.77 3.04
CA ARG A 235 18.72 4.33 2.90
C ARG A 235 19.76 3.59 3.74
N ALA A 236 19.39 3.11 4.93
CA ALA A 236 20.27 2.34 5.79
C ALA A 236 20.80 1.06 5.09
N MET A 237 19.97 0.39 4.28
CA MET A 237 20.42 -0.75 3.48
C MET A 237 21.52 -0.37 2.48
N VAL A 238 21.41 0.80 1.85
CA VAL A 238 22.41 1.27 0.89
C VAL A 238 23.69 1.67 1.60
N VAL A 239 23.58 2.44 2.69
CA VAL A 239 24.74 2.90 3.48
C VAL A 239 25.53 1.73 4.05
N ASN A 240 24.86 0.66 4.48
CA ASN A 240 25.51 -0.52 5.05
C ASN A 240 25.97 -1.53 3.98
N GLY A 241 25.80 -1.23 2.69
CA GLY A 241 26.27 -2.07 1.58
C GLY A 241 25.46 -3.34 1.33
N LEU A 242 24.23 -3.44 1.84
CA LEU A 242 23.32 -4.56 1.53
C LEU A 242 22.84 -4.48 0.07
N TYR A 243 22.64 -3.26 -0.43
CA TYR A 243 22.35 -2.97 -1.84
C TYR A 243 23.15 -1.75 -2.29
N GLU A 244 23.42 -1.63 -3.58
CA GLU A 244 24.18 -0.50 -4.13
C GLU A 244 23.29 0.72 -4.41
N SER A 245 21.99 0.53 -4.58
CA SER A 245 21.00 1.60 -4.76
C SER A 245 19.59 1.12 -4.44
N GLY A 246 18.62 2.03 -4.37
CA GLY A 246 17.22 1.65 -4.25
C GLY A 246 16.26 2.82 -4.33
N ARG A 247 14.98 2.53 -4.48
CA ARG A 247 13.88 3.50 -4.37
C ARG A 247 12.89 3.09 -3.28
N PHE A 248 12.49 4.05 -2.46
CA PHE A 248 11.33 3.94 -1.59
C PHE A 248 10.12 4.57 -2.30
N VAL A 249 9.07 3.77 -2.47
CA VAL A 249 7.91 4.10 -3.28
C VAL A 249 6.65 4.07 -2.44
N LEU A 250 5.91 5.18 -2.43
CA LEU A 250 4.57 5.24 -1.86
C LEU A 250 3.54 5.05 -2.98
N ILE A 251 2.69 4.03 -2.88
CA ILE A 251 1.58 3.78 -3.81
C ILE A 251 0.25 4.14 -3.15
N TYR A 252 -0.58 4.93 -3.83
CA TYR A 252 -1.91 5.31 -3.33
C TYR A 252 -2.90 5.67 -4.46
N PRO A 253 -4.22 5.55 -4.24
CA PRO A 253 -5.23 6.08 -5.18
C PRO A 253 -5.11 7.59 -5.37
N LYS A 254 -5.11 8.09 -6.61
CA LYS A 254 -4.99 9.54 -6.91
C LYS A 254 -6.03 10.39 -6.18
N GLN A 255 -7.25 9.86 -5.98
CA GLN A 255 -8.33 10.56 -5.28
C GLN A 255 -8.25 10.49 -3.74
N ASN A 256 -7.31 9.73 -3.17
CA ASN A 256 -7.01 9.79 -1.75
C ASN A 256 -6.12 11.03 -1.46
N HIS A 257 -6.78 12.18 -1.30
CA HIS A 257 -6.09 13.46 -1.11
C HIS A 257 -5.24 13.54 0.16
N HIS A 258 -5.48 12.69 1.16
CA HIS A 258 -4.61 12.63 2.36
C HIS A 258 -3.25 12.04 1.99
N CYS A 259 -3.22 10.93 1.26
CA CYS A 259 -1.99 10.34 0.74
C CYS A 259 -1.30 11.25 -0.27
N ASP A 260 -2.04 11.84 -1.22
CA ASP A 260 -1.48 12.79 -2.20
C ASP A 260 -0.82 14.01 -1.53
N SER A 261 -1.49 14.59 -0.53
CA SER A 261 -0.95 15.72 0.23
C SER A 261 0.28 15.30 1.03
N ALA A 262 0.24 14.14 1.70
CA ALA A 262 1.37 13.62 2.46
C ALA A 262 2.58 13.34 1.56
N ALA A 263 2.38 12.74 0.39
CA ALA A 263 3.43 12.49 -0.60
C ALA A 263 4.11 13.79 -1.06
N LYS A 264 3.31 14.82 -1.38
CA LYS A 264 3.81 16.14 -1.79
C LYS A 264 4.54 16.87 -0.66
N LEU A 265 4.03 16.78 0.56
CA LEU A 265 4.68 17.36 1.75
C LEU A 265 6.01 16.64 2.01
N TYR A 266 6.01 15.31 2.00
CA TYR A 266 7.20 14.50 2.22
C TYR A 266 8.30 14.78 1.19
N GLN A 267 7.95 14.88 -0.10
CA GLN A 267 8.91 15.20 -1.16
C GLN A 267 9.58 16.58 -0.95
N ARG A 268 8.90 17.54 -0.31
CA ARG A 268 9.49 18.85 0.00
C ARG A 268 10.52 18.78 1.12
N GLU A 269 10.39 17.83 2.05
CA GLU A 269 11.39 17.57 3.09
C GLU A 269 12.68 16.94 2.51
N CYS A 270 12.58 16.26 1.37
CA CYS A 270 13.74 15.68 0.68
C CYS A 270 14.64 16.75 0.02
N ILE A 271 15.94 16.47 -0.05
CA ILE A 271 16.94 17.37 -0.66
C ILE A 271 16.65 17.66 -2.15
N SER A 272 15.99 16.75 -2.84
CA SER A 272 15.63 16.85 -4.25
C SER A 272 14.27 16.20 -4.50
N PRO A 273 13.44 16.74 -5.42
CA PRO A 273 12.25 16.04 -5.88
C PRO A 273 12.57 14.87 -6.83
N ASP A 274 13.79 14.80 -7.36
CA ASP A 274 14.25 13.73 -8.25
C ASP A 274 14.46 12.42 -7.46
N PRO A 275 13.76 11.32 -7.81
CA PRO A 275 13.95 10.02 -7.18
C PRO A 275 15.38 9.46 -7.33
N ALA A 276 16.11 9.82 -8.39
CA ALA A 276 17.50 9.38 -8.57
C ALA A 276 18.44 9.98 -7.50
N VAL A 277 18.07 11.14 -6.95
CA VAL A 277 18.84 11.84 -5.91
C VAL A 277 18.29 11.54 -4.51
N SER A 278 16.98 11.66 -4.32
CA SER A 278 16.35 11.48 -3.01
C SER A 278 16.12 10.03 -2.63
N GLY A 279 15.95 9.14 -3.61
CA GLY A 279 15.48 7.78 -3.38
C GLY A 279 13.98 7.66 -3.12
N PHE A 280 13.21 8.75 -3.07
CA PHE A 280 11.75 8.71 -2.86
C PHE A 280 10.96 8.91 -4.15
N GLN A 281 9.91 8.12 -4.35
CA GLN A 281 8.97 8.31 -5.45
C GLN A 281 7.53 8.05 -5.00
N ALA A 282 6.61 8.91 -5.42
CA ALA A 282 5.18 8.70 -5.24
C ALA A 282 4.58 8.17 -6.56
N VAL A 283 3.82 7.08 -6.47
CA VAL A 283 3.15 6.44 -7.62
C VAL A 283 1.67 6.31 -7.31
N THR A 284 0.80 6.54 -8.30
CA THR A 284 -0.63 6.35 -8.11
C THR A 284 -1.03 4.91 -8.41
N LEU A 285 -2.05 4.38 -7.74
CA LEU A 285 -2.60 3.05 -8.05
C LEU A 285 -3.04 2.99 -9.52
N GLU A 286 -3.59 4.09 -10.05
CA GLU A 286 -3.92 4.27 -11.46
C GLU A 286 -2.72 4.07 -12.40
N ALA A 287 -1.53 4.52 -12.02
CA ALA A 287 -0.31 4.31 -12.80
C ALA A 287 0.10 2.82 -12.81
N CYS A 288 -0.11 2.09 -11.70
CA CYS A 288 0.08 0.64 -11.68
C CYS A 288 -0.89 -0.07 -12.64
N LEU A 289 -2.16 0.32 -12.68
CA LEU A 289 -3.12 -0.24 -13.64
C LEU A 289 -2.72 0.07 -15.08
N THR A 290 -2.23 1.28 -15.34
CA THR A 290 -1.72 1.66 -16.67
C THR A 290 -0.50 0.80 -17.05
N ALA A 291 0.36 0.45 -16.08
CA ALA A 291 1.48 -0.45 -16.33
C ALA A 291 1.01 -1.89 -16.66
N TYR A 292 -0.04 -2.40 -16.00
CA TYR A 292 -0.66 -3.67 -16.38
C TYR A 292 -1.22 -3.64 -17.81
N GLU A 293 -1.93 -2.58 -18.19
CA GLU A 293 -2.44 -2.39 -19.55
C GLU A 293 -1.29 -2.36 -20.58
N ALA A 294 -0.22 -1.62 -20.28
CA ALA A 294 0.94 -1.49 -21.18
C ALA A 294 1.70 -2.80 -21.41
N ILE A 295 1.68 -3.74 -20.46
CA ILE A 295 2.27 -5.07 -20.63
C ILE A 295 1.30 -6.10 -21.22
N GLY A 296 0.10 -5.66 -21.61
CA GLY A 296 -0.92 -6.49 -22.26
C GLY A 296 -1.86 -7.25 -21.31
N ASP A 297 -1.88 -6.92 -20.02
CA ASP A 297 -2.76 -7.56 -19.04
C ASP A 297 -3.94 -6.64 -18.64
N GLU A 298 -4.83 -6.45 -19.61
CA GLU A 298 -6.05 -5.66 -19.43
C GLU A 298 -7.03 -6.30 -18.44
N GLU A 299 -7.04 -7.63 -18.32
CA GLU A 299 -7.94 -8.36 -17.42
C GLU A 299 -7.62 -8.03 -15.96
N THR A 300 -6.34 -8.13 -15.56
CA THR A 300 -5.88 -7.78 -14.21
C THR A 300 -6.10 -6.30 -13.93
N ALA A 301 -5.77 -5.43 -14.88
CA ALA A 301 -5.99 -3.98 -14.74
C ALA A 301 -7.47 -3.67 -14.49
N GLN A 302 -8.38 -4.27 -15.27
CA GLN A 302 -9.82 -4.07 -15.14
C GLN A 302 -10.38 -4.67 -13.84
N ALA A 303 -9.88 -5.82 -13.40
CA ALA A 303 -10.27 -6.42 -12.12
C ALA A 303 -9.88 -5.53 -10.92
N LEU A 304 -8.65 -5.01 -10.93
CA LEU A 304 -8.18 -4.05 -9.93
C LEU A 304 -8.98 -2.74 -10.00
N ARG A 305 -9.21 -2.20 -11.20
CA ARG A 305 -9.99 -0.98 -11.42
C ARG A 305 -11.40 -1.12 -10.86
N SER A 306 -12.11 -2.19 -11.25
CA SER A 306 -13.47 -2.48 -10.80
C SER A 306 -13.57 -2.59 -9.29
N ARG A 307 -12.52 -3.08 -8.63
CA ARG A 307 -12.52 -3.32 -7.19
C ARG A 307 -12.11 -2.11 -6.37
N TYR A 308 -11.08 -1.39 -6.80
CA TYR A 308 -10.42 -0.39 -5.95
C TYR A 308 -10.68 1.06 -6.38
N LEU A 309 -11.04 1.30 -7.65
CA LEU A 309 -11.05 2.63 -8.25
C LEU A 309 -12.33 2.99 -9.05
N ASN A 310 -13.28 2.05 -9.20
CA ASN A 310 -14.50 2.29 -9.98
C ASN A 310 -15.56 3.06 -9.18
N PHE A 311 -15.29 4.34 -8.92
CA PHE A 311 -16.16 5.21 -8.14
C PHE A 311 -17.44 5.64 -8.88
N ARG A 312 -17.56 5.36 -10.18
CA ARG A 312 -18.82 5.50 -10.93
C ARG A 312 -19.94 4.66 -10.29
N LYS A 313 -19.62 3.50 -9.72
CA LYS A 313 -20.61 2.68 -8.98
C LYS A 313 -21.21 3.39 -7.77
N ILE A 314 -20.47 4.34 -7.20
CA ILE A 314 -20.97 5.17 -6.09
C ILE A 314 -21.92 6.24 -6.63
N GLU A 315 -21.59 6.86 -7.76
CA GLU A 315 -22.52 7.78 -8.41
C GLU A 315 -23.83 7.08 -8.78
N GLU A 316 -23.75 5.86 -9.33
CA GLU A 316 -24.92 5.03 -9.62
C GLU A 316 -25.71 4.69 -8.35
N ALA A 317 -25.06 4.37 -7.23
CA ALA A 317 -25.75 4.12 -5.96
C ALA A 317 -26.38 5.38 -5.32
N ILE A 318 -25.95 6.58 -5.70
CA ILE A 318 -26.46 7.85 -5.15
C ILE A 318 -27.59 8.42 -6.03
N PHE A 319 -27.43 8.35 -7.35
CA PHE A 319 -28.29 9.02 -8.31
C PHE A 319 -29.15 8.07 -9.15
N GLY A 320 -28.97 6.76 -9.01
CA GLY A 320 -29.67 5.70 -9.73
C GLY A 320 -30.54 4.82 -8.83
#